data_AF-A0A520JM59-F1
#
_entry.id   AF-A0A520JM59-F1
#
_cell.length_a   1.000
_cell.length_b   1.000
_cell.length_c   1.000
_cell.angle_alpha   90.00
_cell.angle_beta   90.00
_cell.angle_gamma   90.00
#
_symmetry.space_group_name_H-M   'P 1'
#
loop_
_entity.id
_entity.type
_entity.pdbx_description
1 polymer ?
#
loop_
_entity_poly.entity_id
_entity_poly.type
_entity_poly.pdbx_seq_one_letter_code
_entity_poly.pdbx_strand_id
1 'polypeptide(L)'
;MIVQFRMDAKPVSAVALSMASPGKTAAVPITGILQAAPIGEWKSMAIPLKCFVAAGVDPHKVTEPLIISTAGKLTLSISDVRLAHADGPVAACPTS
;
A
#
# COMPACT_ATOMS: atom_id res chain seq x y z
N MET A 1 2.79 4.31 -6.49
CA MET A 1 1.58 3.46 -6.54
C MET A 1 0.44 4.20 -5.87
N ILE A 2 -0.73 4.14 -6.48
CA ILE A 2 -1.97 4.71 -5.96
C ILE A 2 -2.97 3.56 -5.79
N VAL A 3 -3.67 3.54 -4.66
CA VAL A 3 -4.75 2.58 -4.38
C VAL A 3 -5.98 3.36 -3.95
N GLN A 4 -7.08 3.18 -4.68
CA GLN A 4 -8.40 3.68 -4.28
C GLN A 4 -9.12 2.60 -3.47
N PHE A 5 -9.45 2.94 -2.23
CA PHE A 5 -10.01 2.01 -1.27
C PHE A 5 -11.12 2.66 -0.45
N ARG A 6 -11.98 1.82 0.13
CA ARG A 6 -12.95 2.20 1.15
C ARG A 6 -12.80 1.26 2.32
N MET A 7 -12.73 1.82 3.53
CA MET A 7 -12.76 1.00 4.73
C MET A 7 -14.19 0.57 5.02
N ASP A 8 -14.42 -0.73 5.13
CA ASP A 8 -15.72 -1.28 5.55
C ASP A 8 -15.70 -1.59 7.07
N ALA A 9 -14.53 -1.90 7.64
CA ALA A 9 -14.30 -1.97 9.09
C ALA A 9 -12.83 -1.66 9.43
N LYS A 10 -12.55 -1.05 10.60
CA LYS A 10 -11.17 -0.74 11.01
C LYS A 10 -10.33 -2.01 11.16
N PRO A 11 -9.06 -2.02 10.73
CA PRO A 11 -8.17 -3.15 10.95
C PRO A 11 -7.93 -3.39 12.44
N VAL A 12 -7.96 -4.66 12.85
CA VAL A 12 -7.70 -5.06 14.26
C VAL A 12 -6.25 -5.48 14.49
N SER A 13 -5.41 -5.45 13.47
CA SER A 13 -4.00 -5.83 13.52
C SER A 13 -3.20 -5.01 12.51
N ALA A 14 -1.87 -5.07 12.60
CA ALA A 14 -0.99 -4.39 11.67
C ALA A 14 -1.24 -4.86 10.23
N VAL A 15 -1.30 -3.90 9.31
CA VAL A 15 -1.50 -4.13 7.89
C VAL A 15 -0.28 -3.62 7.14
N ALA A 16 0.30 -4.50 6.31
CA ALA A 16 1.39 -4.16 5.41
C ALA A 16 0.93 -4.27 3.97
N LEU A 17 1.33 -3.28 3.18
CA LEU A 17 1.21 -3.30 1.74
C LEU A 17 2.57 -3.64 1.17
N SER A 18 2.63 -4.68 0.34
CA SER A 18 3.87 -5.14 -0.28
C SER A 18 3.82 -5.14 -1.79
N MET A 19 5.00 -5.10 -2.39
CA MET A 19 5.23 -5.28 -3.82
C MET A 19 6.32 -6.34 -3.99
N ALA A 20 6.17 -7.21 -4.99
CA ALA A 20 7.15 -8.26 -5.26
C ALA A 20 7.68 -8.22 -6.70
N SER A 21 8.95 -8.57 -6.81
CA SER A 21 9.68 -8.95 -8.02
C SER A 21 10.37 -10.29 -7.78
N PRO A 22 10.93 -10.96 -8.81
CA PRO A 22 11.65 -12.22 -8.60
C PRO A 22 12.72 -12.11 -7.52
N GLY A 23 12.62 -12.98 -6.50
CA GLY A 23 13.56 -13.04 -5.38
C GLY A 23 13.45 -11.92 -4.35
N LYS A 24 12.50 -10.98 -4.48
CA LYS A 24 12.35 -9.88 -3.54
C LYS A 24 10.91 -9.42 -3.33
N THR A 25 10.53 -9.27 -2.06
CA THR A 25 9.30 -8.62 -1.65
C THR A 25 9.65 -7.49 -0.69
N ALA A 26 9.11 -6.31 -0.94
CA ALA A 26 9.25 -5.15 -0.06
C ALA A 26 7.89 -4.78 0.52
N ALA A 27 7.85 -4.55 1.83
CA ALA A 27 6.64 -4.21 2.57
C ALA A 27 6.72 -2.78 3.11
N VAL A 28 5.59 -2.08 3.10
CA VAL A 28 5.38 -0.76 3.68
C VAL A 28 4.22 -0.87 4.68
N PRO A 29 4.40 -0.45 5.95
CA PRO A 29 3.30 -0.43 6.91
C PRO A 29 2.26 0.61 6.49
N ILE A 30 0.98 0.21 6.45
CA ILE A 30 -0.13 1.10 6.07
C ILE A 30 -1.23 1.18 7.13
N THR A 31 -1.03 0.55 8.30
CA THR A 31 -2.01 0.50 9.39
C THR A 31 -2.52 1.89 9.77
N GLY A 32 -1.62 2.87 9.96
CA GLY A 32 -2.00 4.23 10.34
C GLY A 32 -2.89 4.91 9.28
N ILE A 33 -2.58 4.71 8.00
CA ILE A 33 -3.39 5.25 6.88
C ILE A 33 -4.81 4.65 6.91
N LEU A 34 -4.91 3.32 7.08
CA LEU A 34 -6.21 2.63 7.13
C LEU A 34 -7.00 2.97 8.40
N GLN A 35 -6.34 3.15 9.54
CA GLN A 35 -6.98 3.57 10.78
C GLN A 35 -7.46 5.02 10.73
N ALA A 36 -6.76 5.91 10.02
CA ALA A 36 -7.19 7.30 9.83
C ALA A 36 -8.34 7.43 8.81
N ALA A 37 -8.47 6.51 7.86
CA ALA A 37 -9.50 6.58 6.82
C ALA A 37 -10.92 6.39 7.40
N PRO A 38 -11.88 7.29 7.10
CA PRO A 38 -13.28 7.12 7.54
C PRO A 38 -13.91 5.86 6.95
N ILE A 39 -14.78 5.21 7.72
CA ILE A 39 -15.52 4.02 7.28
C ILE A 39 -16.60 4.45 6.28
N GLY A 40 -16.78 3.69 5.21
CA GLY A 40 -17.84 3.91 4.21
C GLY A 40 -17.50 4.98 3.15
N GLU A 41 -16.33 5.62 3.23
CA GLU A 41 -15.90 6.62 2.25
C GLU A 41 -14.77 6.11 1.35
N TRP A 42 -14.87 6.37 0.06
CA TRP A 42 -13.77 6.15 -0.88
C TRP A 42 -12.65 7.16 -0.63
N LYS A 43 -11.43 6.67 -0.49
CA LYS A 43 -10.19 7.44 -0.36
C LYS A 43 -9.13 6.89 -1.33
N SER A 44 -8.13 7.71 -1.59
CA SER A 44 -6.94 7.31 -2.34
C SER A 44 -5.73 7.39 -1.42
N MET A 45 -4.98 6.28 -1.28
CA MET A 45 -3.64 6.34 -0.70
C MET A 45 -2.60 6.34 -1.83
N ALA A 46 -1.53 7.10 -1.64
CA ALA A 46 -0.38 7.12 -2.54
C ALA A 46 0.85 6.66 -1.77
N ILE A 47 1.48 5.58 -2.23
CA ILE A 47 2.75 5.08 -1.71
C ILE A 47 3.82 5.31 -2.78
N PRO A 48 4.87 6.10 -2.50
CA PRO A 48 5.96 6.33 -3.43
C PRO A 48 6.63 5.01 -3.85
N LEU A 49 6.81 4.80 -5.16
CA LEU A 49 7.44 3.57 -5.67
C LEU A 49 8.87 3.37 -5.14
N LYS A 50 9.58 4.47 -4.84
CA LYS A 50 10.91 4.44 -4.23
C LYS A 50 10.97 3.65 -2.93
N CYS A 51 9.86 3.50 -2.20
CA CYS A 51 9.84 2.75 -0.94
C CYS A 51 10.02 1.24 -1.16
N PHE A 52 9.57 0.73 -2.30
CA PHE A 52 9.77 -0.67 -2.69
C PHE A 52 11.13 -0.86 -3.37
N VAL A 53 11.51 0.09 -4.23
CA VAL A 53 12.79 0.05 -4.96
C VAL A 53 14.00 0.17 -4.01
N ALA A 54 13.95 1.08 -3.04
CA ALA A 54 15.00 1.21 -2.03
C ALA A 54 15.12 -0.05 -1.15
N ALA A 55 14.02 -0.79 -0.99
CA ALA A 55 14.01 -2.08 -0.31
C ALA A 55 14.40 -3.26 -1.23
N GLY A 56 14.73 -3.01 -2.50
CA GLY A 56 15.33 -3.97 -3.44
C GLY A 56 14.39 -4.57 -4.48
N VAL A 57 13.12 -4.15 -4.56
CA VAL A 57 12.22 -4.58 -5.64
C VAL A 57 12.71 -4.02 -6.96
N ASP A 58 12.83 -4.87 -7.98
CA ASP A 58 13.14 -4.44 -9.35
C ASP A 58 11.87 -3.86 -9.99
N PRO A 59 11.79 -2.54 -10.25
CA PRO A 59 10.59 -1.90 -10.80
C PRO A 59 10.30 -2.34 -12.23
N HIS A 60 11.25 -2.94 -12.95
CA HIS A 60 11.06 -3.46 -14.30
C HIS A 60 10.59 -4.91 -14.34
N LYS A 61 10.58 -5.60 -13.21
CA LYS A 61 10.22 -7.03 -13.09
C LYS A 61 9.17 -7.28 -12.02
N VAL A 62 8.29 -6.32 -11.79
CA VAL A 62 7.21 -6.47 -10.81
C VAL A 62 6.27 -7.61 -11.25
N THR A 63 6.13 -8.62 -10.41
CA THR A 63 5.23 -9.76 -10.62
C THR A 63 3.93 -9.60 -9.83
N GLU A 64 4.02 -9.00 -8.64
CA GLU A 64 2.87 -8.76 -7.77
C GLU A 64 2.89 -7.29 -7.35
N PRO A 65 2.13 -6.42 -8.06
CA PRO A 65 2.17 -4.98 -7.81
C PRO A 65 1.55 -4.58 -6.47
N LEU A 66 0.64 -5.40 -5.94
CA LEU A 66 -0.05 -5.19 -4.68
C LEU A 66 -0.27 -6.50 -3.95
N ILE A 67 0.29 -6.60 -2.76
CA ILE A 67 0.00 -7.64 -1.78
C ILE A 67 -0.45 -6.93 -0.50
N ILE A 68 -1.63 -7.28 0.03
CA ILE A 68 -2.09 -6.77 1.33
C ILE A 68 -2.02 -7.93 2.32
N SER A 69 -1.30 -7.71 3.42
CA SER A 69 -1.06 -8.73 4.44
C SER A 69 -1.39 -8.19 5.82
N THR A 70 -2.00 -9.05 6.64
CA THR A 70 -2.38 -8.78 8.03
C THR A 70 -2.48 -10.10 8.78
N ALA A 71 -2.18 -10.08 10.08
CA ALA A 71 -2.39 -11.24 10.96
C ALA A 71 -3.83 -11.33 11.52
N GLY A 72 -4.63 -10.27 11.32
CA GLY A 72 -5.98 -10.15 11.88
C GLY A 72 -7.03 -9.80 10.85
N LYS A 73 -8.25 -9.53 11.32
CA LYS A 73 -9.38 -9.19 10.44
C LYS A 73 -9.14 -7.84 9.74
N LEU A 74 -9.39 -7.83 8.44
CA LEU A 74 -9.38 -6.65 7.58
C LEU A 74 -10.56 -6.74 6.62
N THR A 75 -11.41 -5.72 6.62
CA THR A 75 -12.53 -5.61 5.67
C THR A 75 -12.43 -4.27 4.97
N LEU A 76 -12.09 -4.32 3.68
CA LEU A 76 -11.99 -3.15 2.83
C LEU A 76 -12.43 -3.50 1.42
N SER A 77 -12.84 -2.47 0.68
CA SER A 77 -13.16 -2.54 -0.73
C SER A 77 -12.07 -1.81 -1.53
N ILE A 78 -11.62 -2.38 -2.65
CA ILE A 78 -10.67 -1.75 -3.59
C ILE A 78 -11.37 -1.58 -4.93
N SER A 79 -11.28 -0.39 -5.51
CA SER A 79 -11.84 -0.10 -6.84
C SER A 79 -10.77 0.11 -7.90
N ASP A 80 -9.58 0.57 -7.51
CA ASP A 80 -8.51 0.90 -8.45
C ASP A 80 -7.13 0.74 -7.81
N VAL A 81 -6.21 0.19 -8.60
CA VAL A 81 -4.79 0.05 -8.25
C VAL A 81 -3.97 0.46 -9.45
N ARG A 82 -3.10 1.46 -9.30
CA ARG A 82 -2.26 1.96 -10.40
C ARG A 82 -0.83 2.20 -9.97
N LEU A 83 0.10 1.72 -10.79
CA LEU A 83 1.51 2.10 -10.74
C LEU A 83 1.68 3.43 -11.49
N ALA A 84 1.48 4.54 -10.78
CA ALA A 84 1.72 5.87 -11.29
C ALA A 84 2.98 6.50 -10.68
N HIS A 85 3.68 7.28 -11.48
CA HIS A 85 4.59 8.32 -11.00
C HIS A 85 3.72 9.41 -10.37
N ALA A 86 3.93 9.71 -9.09
CA ALA A 86 3.31 10.87 -8.48
C ALA A 86 4.25 12.05 -8.72
N ASP A 87 3.86 12.97 -9.60
CA ASP A 87 4.51 14.27 -9.72
C ASP A 87 4.13 15.11 -8.50
N GLY A 88 5.06 15.26 -7.55
CA GLY A 88 4.87 15.97 -6.29
C GLY A 88 6.04 15.71 -5.33
N PRO A 89 6.25 16.56 -4.31
CA PRO A 89 7.34 16.38 -3.35
C PRO A 89 7.29 14.97 -2.80
N VAL A 90 8.38 14.25 -3.00
CA VAL A 90 8.44 12.82 -2.87
C VAL A 90 8.17 12.44 -1.42
N ALA A 91 6.92 12.11 -1.10
CA ALA A 91 6.50 11.80 0.27
C ALA A 91 7.50 10.82 0.89
N ALA A 92 7.84 11.04 2.15
CA ALA A 92 8.63 10.09 2.90
C ALA A 92 7.92 8.74 2.89
N CYS A 93 8.68 7.66 2.87
CA CYS A 93 8.08 6.34 3.01
C CYS A 93 7.32 6.29 4.34
N PRO A 94 6.08 5.78 4.38
CA PRO A 94 5.35 5.62 5.62
C PRO A 94 6.24 4.91 6.63
N THR A 95 6.56 5.64 7.71
CA THR A 95 7.25 5.08 8.88
C THR A 95 6.19 4.69 9.88
N SER A 96 6.47 3.60 10.59
CA SER A 96 5.54 2.83 11.43
C SER A 96 4.77 3.66 12.44
#